data_AF-A0A5B8UWH0-F1
#
_entry.id   AF-A0A5B8UWH0-F1
#
_cell.length_a   1.000
_cell.length_b   1.000
_cell.length_c   1.000
_cell.angle_alpha   90.00
_cell.angle_beta   90.00
_cell.angle_gamma   90.00
#
_symmetry.space_group_name_H-M   'P 1'
#
loop_
_entity.id
_entity.type
_entity.pdbx_description
1 polymer ?
#
loop_
_entity_poly.entity_id
_entity_poly.type
_entity_poly.pdbx_seq_one_letter_code
_entity_poly.pdbx_strand_id
1 'polypeptide(L)'
;MRKFLLVVVICFAVKTAGAQSVSFTNLLNLTSMSNTQAHDFMISKGFKQEGTQTFNGKVFDQYKSGRTPDKIEMMYIGQGSKTPNGNTKRDVSYTTIQNADLDNLLAQAKKSTLTLIFQGADVNKNIYRFDNSLFRATISVAFDKRSGGVDVSQKDNAGN
;
A
#
# COMPACT_ATOMS: atom_id res chain seq x y z
N MET A 1 -1.82 -37.23 -37.41
CA MET A 1 -1.30 -35.87 -37.14
C MET A 1 -2.19 -35.16 -36.10
N ARG A 2 -1.94 -35.34 -34.80
CA ARG A 2 -2.73 -34.73 -33.70
C ARG A 2 -1.86 -34.31 -32.49
N LYS A 3 -0.55 -34.12 -32.70
CA LYS A 3 0.42 -33.86 -31.61
C LYS A 3 0.94 -32.41 -31.55
N PHE A 4 0.43 -31.51 -32.39
CA PHE A 4 0.93 -30.12 -32.45
C PHE A 4 -0.01 -29.07 -31.83
N LEU A 5 -1.13 -29.48 -31.24
CA LEU A 5 -2.12 -28.53 -30.70
C LEU A 5 -1.84 -28.09 -29.25
N LEU A 6 -0.95 -28.76 -28.52
CA LEU A 6 -0.71 -28.46 -27.10
C LEU A 6 0.36 -27.38 -26.86
N VAL A 7 1.19 -27.06 -27.85
CA VAL A 7 2.32 -26.12 -27.69
C VAL A 7 1.90 -24.66 -27.97
N VAL A 8 0.78 -24.43 -28.66
CA VAL A 8 0.31 -23.08 -29.00
C VAL A 8 -0.46 -22.40 -27.84
N VAL A 9 -1.00 -23.17 -26.88
CA VAL A 9 -1.78 -22.62 -25.75
C VAL A 9 -0.91 -22.04 -24.64
N ILE A 10 0.37 -22.42 -24.55
CA ILE A 10 1.27 -21.93 -23.49
C ILE A 10 1.86 -20.54 -23.82
N CYS A 11 1.80 -20.10 -25.08
CA CYS A 11 2.41 -18.83 -25.51
C CYS A 11 1.53 -17.58 -25.31
N PHE A 12 0.30 -17.70 -24.78
CA PHE A 12 -0.62 -16.56 -24.60
C PHE A 12 -0.92 -16.18 -23.14
N ALA A 13 -0.20 -16.74 -22.16
CA ALA A 13 -0.37 -16.37 -20.75
C ALA A 13 0.70 -15.41 -20.22
N VAL A 14 1.48 -14.74 -21.09
CA VAL A 14 2.22 -13.54 -20.67
C VAL A 14 1.22 -12.40 -20.54
N LYS A 15 0.39 -12.48 -19.50
CA LYS A 15 -0.21 -11.26 -18.94
C LYS A 15 0.98 -10.43 -18.47
N THR A 16 1.39 -9.46 -19.27
CA THR A 16 2.09 -8.28 -18.76
C THR A 16 1.11 -7.51 -17.89
N ALA A 17 0.68 -8.14 -16.79
CA ALA A 17 0.12 -7.43 -15.67
C ALA A 17 1.23 -6.46 -15.26
N GLY A 18 0.97 -5.16 -15.40
CA GLY A 18 1.71 -4.19 -14.62
C GLY A 18 1.54 -4.62 -13.17
N ALA A 19 2.51 -5.36 -12.65
CA ALA A 19 2.42 -5.88 -11.31
C ALA A 19 2.43 -4.68 -10.39
N GLN A 20 1.35 -4.53 -9.62
CA GLN A 20 1.27 -3.60 -8.50
C GLN A 20 2.61 -3.62 -7.74
N SER A 21 3.27 -2.45 -7.64
CA SER A 21 4.62 -2.39 -7.08
C SER A 21 4.63 -2.68 -5.56
N VAL A 22 3.50 -2.39 -4.88
CA VAL A 22 3.33 -2.53 -3.44
C VAL A 22 2.06 -3.32 -3.10
N SER A 23 2.21 -4.50 -2.46
CA SER A 23 1.10 -5.29 -1.93
C SER A 23 0.61 -4.77 -0.58
N PHE A 24 -0.57 -5.19 -0.13
CA PHE A 24 -1.12 -4.79 1.16
C PHE A 24 -0.23 -5.24 2.33
N THR A 25 0.34 -6.45 2.25
CA THR A 25 1.30 -6.95 3.26
C THR A 25 2.57 -6.11 3.31
N ASN A 26 3.05 -5.58 2.19
CA ASN A 26 4.19 -4.68 2.18
C ASN A 26 3.89 -3.40 3.00
N LEU A 27 2.68 -2.85 2.84
CA LEU A 27 2.25 -1.67 3.60
C LEU A 27 2.21 -1.95 5.11
N LEU A 28 1.70 -3.13 5.52
CA LEU A 28 1.72 -3.54 6.93
C LEU A 28 3.16 -3.67 7.45
N ASN A 29 4.05 -4.35 6.72
CA ASN A 29 5.42 -4.59 7.16
C ASN A 29 6.20 -3.29 7.33
N LEU A 30 6.02 -2.33 6.41
CA LEU A 30 6.68 -1.03 6.46
C LEU A 30 6.41 -0.28 7.78
N THR A 31 5.25 -0.48 8.41
CA THR A 31 4.92 0.18 9.70
C THR A 31 5.86 -0.19 10.84
N SER A 32 6.57 -1.32 10.74
CA SER A 32 7.49 -1.84 11.77
C SER A 32 8.98 -1.72 11.43
N MET A 33 9.31 -1.36 10.19
CA MET A 33 10.70 -1.27 9.73
C MET A 33 11.43 -0.09 10.38
N SER A 34 12.76 -0.16 10.49
CA SER A 34 13.60 1.02 10.74
C SER A 34 13.60 1.97 9.54
N ASN A 35 14.11 3.21 9.71
CA ASN A 35 14.15 4.18 8.62
C ASN A 35 15.00 3.67 7.45
N THR A 36 16.18 3.11 7.74
CA THR A 36 17.07 2.51 6.73
C THR A 36 16.39 1.34 6.02
N GLN A 37 15.76 0.44 6.76
CA GLN A 37 15.05 -0.71 6.18
C GLN A 37 13.90 -0.28 5.27
N ALA A 38 13.12 0.71 5.70
CA ALA A 38 12.03 1.25 4.90
C ALA A 38 12.56 1.92 3.62
N HIS A 39 13.64 2.70 3.72
CA HIS A 39 14.29 3.31 2.56
C HIS A 39 14.77 2.25 1.57
N ASP A 40 15.56 1.29 2.02
CA ASP A 40 16.11 0.21 1.16
C ASP A 40 14.99 -0.61 0.51
N PHE A 41 13.92 -0.88 1.25
CA PHE A 41 12.73 -1.54 0.73
C PHE A 41 12.11 -0.75 -0.43
N MET A 42 11.92 0.57 -0.28
CA MET A 42 11.35 1.41 -1.33
C MET A 42 12.22 1.45 -2.58
N ILE A 43 13.54 1.57 -2.43
CA ILE A 43 14.47 1.52 -3.56
C ILE A 43 14.38 0.15 -4.27
N SER A 44 14.29 -0.95 -3.52
CA SER A 44 14.13 -2.30 -4.10
C SER A 44 12.83 -2.47 -4.90
N LYS A 45 11.78 -1.70 -4.57
CA LYS A 45 10.51 -1.67 -5.30
C LYS A 45 10.51 -0.72 -6.51
N GLY A 46 11.63 -0.06 -6.79
CA GLY A 46 11.78 0.86 -7.92
C GLY A 46 11.25 2.27 -7.65
N PHE A 47 10.95 2.60 -6.39
CA PHE A 47 10.62 3.97 -6.01
C PHE A 47 11.89 4.81 -5.89
N LYS A 48 11.72 6.12 -6.10
CA LYS A 48 12.75 7.13 -5.84
C LYS A 48 12.27 8.06 -4.75
N GLN A 49 13.15 8.38 -3.80
CA GLN A 49 12.84 9.40 -2.80
C GLN A 49 12.83 10.77 -3.47
N GLU A 50 11.72 11.50 -3.34
CA GLU A 50 11.57 12.85 -3.89
C GLU A 50 11.86 13.93 -2.84
N GLY A 51 11.75 13.59 -1.55
CA GLY A 51 12.02 14.52 -0.46
C GLY A 51 11.38 14.07 0.85
N THR A 52 11.12 15.05 1.71
CA THR A 52 10.43 14.88 2.98
C THR A 52 9.30 15.89 3.08
N GLN A 53 8.20 15.50 3.74
CA GLN A 53 7.06 16.37 4.00
C GLN A 53 6.63 16.27 5.47
N THR A 54 6.10 17.35 6.01
CA THR A 54 5.58 17.36 7.38
C THR A 54 4.06 17.50 7.34
N PHE A 55 3.36 16.51 7.89
CA PHE A 55 1.91 16.50 8.03
C PHE A 55 1.53 16.26 9.48
N ASN A 56 0.67 17.11 10.05
CA ASN A 56 0.19 16.98 11.43
C ASN A 56 1.34 16.82 12.46
N GLY A 57 2.43 17.57 12.26
CA GLY A 57 3.62 17.53 13.14
C GLY A 57 4.49 16.26 13.00
N LYS A 58 4.16 15.36 12.06
CA LYS A 58 4.96 14.17 11.75
C LYS A 58 5.69 14.36 10.43
N VAL A 59 6.95 13.93 10.38
CA VAL A 59 7.77 13.95 9.16
C VAL A 59 7.58 12.64 8.40
N PHE A 60 7.42 12.73 7.09
CA PHE A 60 7.27 11.62 6.17
C PHE A 60 8.29 11.73 5.05
N ASP A 61 8.94 10.62 4.74
CA ASP A 61 9.72 10.48 3.51
C ASP A 61 8.76 10.24 2.34
N GLN A 62 8.90 11.04 1.28
CA GLN A 62 8.10 10.94 0.08
C GLN A 62 8.86 10.14 -0.98
N TYR A 63 8.18 9.14 -1.52
CA TYR A 63 8.67 8.27 -2.56
C TYR A 63 7.70 8.26 -3.74
N LYS A 64 8.24 8.19 -4.95
CA LYS A 64 7.46 8.07 -6.18
C LYS A 64 7.95 6.94 -7.06
N SER A 65 7.00 6.21 -7.62
CA SER A 65 7.19 5.22 -8.69
C SER A 65 6.32 5.59 -9.89
N GLY A 66 6.68 5.06 -11.05
CA GLY A 66 6.05 5.35 -12.35
C GLY A 66 6.95 6.19 -13.26
N ARG A 67 7.24 5.66 -14.46
CA ARG A 67 7.98 6.39 -15.51
C ARG A 67 7.06 7.23 -16.40
N THR A 68 5.76 6.94 -16.39
CA THR A 68 4.77 7.54 -17.26
C THR A 68 3.62 8.14 -16.42
N PRO A 69 2.98 9.22 -16.89
CA PRO A 69 1.94 9.92 -16.12
C PRO A 69 0.73 9.07 -15.73
N ASP A 70 0.49 7.96 -16.43
CA ASP A 70 -0.63 7.03 -16.22
C ASP A 70 -0.36 5.96 -15.14
N LYS A 71 0.87 5.88 -14.61
CA LYS A 71 1.26 4.84 -13.61
C LYS A 71 1.93 5.43 -12.37
N ILE A 72 1.53 6.63 -11.98
CA ILE A 72 2.12 7.30 -10.83
C ILE A 72 1.62 6.63 -9.55
N GLU A 73 2.57 6.19 -8.73
CA GLU A 73 2.37 5.71 -7.38
C GLU A 73 3.18 6.58 -6.43
N MET A 74 2.55 7.01 -5.33
CA MET A 74 3.21 7.79 -4.29
C MET A 74 3.16 7.03 -2.98
N MET A 75 4.25 7.11 -2.23
CA MET A 75 4.41 6.50 -0.92
C MET A 75 4.90 7.56 0.06
N TYR A 76 4.23 7.68 1.20
CA TYR A 76 4.61 8.54 2.30
C TYR A 76 4.88 7.66 3.51
N ILE A 77 6.13 7.66 3.98
CA ILE A 77 6.57 6.80 5.07
C ILE A 77 6.96 7.67 6.24
N GLY A 78 6.20 7.58 7.33
CA GLY A 78 6.48 8.34 8.54
C GLY A 78 7.86 8.00 9.11
N GLN A 79 8.54 8.99 9.64
CA GLN A 79 9.73 8.80 10.44
C GLN A 79 9.34 7.98 11.69
N GLY A 80 10.04 6.86 11.90
CA GLY A 80 9.67 5.90 12.93
C GLY A 80 9.76 6.47 14.34
N SER A 81 8.74 6.19 15.15
CA SER A 81 8.74 6.43 16.60
C SER A 81 9.06 5.13 17.34
N LYS A 82 9.70 5.24 18.50
CA LYS A 82 9.96 4.09 19.36
C LYS A 82 8.79 3.86 20.30
N THR A 83 8.26 2.65 20.28
CA THR A 83 7.30 2.17 21.28
C THR A 83 8.00 1.95 22.62
N PRO A 84 7.28 1.88 23.75
CA PRO A 84 7.86 1.58 25.07
C PRO A 84 8.68 0.28 25.09
N ASN A 85 8.34 -0.68 24.23
CA ASN A 85 9.01 -1.97 24.12
C ASN A 85 10.22 -1.95 23.15
N GLY A 86 10.66 -0.77 22.70
CA GLY A 86 11.82 -0.60 21.79
C GLY A 86 11.54 -0.85 20.30
N ASN A 87 10.36 -1.38 19.96
CA ASN A 87 9.94 -1.59 18.57
C ASN A 87 9.71 -0.25 17.86
N THR A 88 9.99 -0.23 16.55
CA THR A 88 9.69 0.93 15.70
C THR A 88 8.23 0.87 15.25
N LYS A 89 7.54 2.01 15.29
CA LYS A 89 6.20 2.20 14.76
C LYS A 89 6.19 3.44 13.85
N ARG A 90 5.58 3.33 12.68
CA ARG A 90 5.34 4.45 11.76
C ARG A 90 4.00 4.36 11.06
N ASP A 91 3.56 5.51 10.53
CA ASP A 91 2.42 5.60 9.63
C ASP A 91 2.90 5.48 8.19
N VAL A 92 2.14 4.79 7.34
CA VAL A 92 2.46 4.56 5.93
C VAL A 92 1.24 4.92 5.10
N SER A 93 1.41 5.76 4.09
CA SER A 93 0.36 6.08 3.13
C SER A 93 0.83 5.75 1.72
N TYR A 94 -0.04 5.09 0.97
CA TYR A 94 0.12 4.79 -0.45
C TYR A 94 -0.97 5.49 -1.24
N THR A 95 -0.65 6.12 -2.36
CA THR A 95 -1.66 6.62 -3.29
C THR A 95 -1.32 6.25 -4.72
N THR A 96 -2.35 6.07 -5.52
CA THR A 96 -2.24 5.71 -6.93
C THR A 96 -3.42 6.27 -7.72
N ILE A 97 -3.20 6.48 -9.00
CA ILE A 97 -4.25 6.81 -9.98
C ILE A 97 -4.77 5.56 -10.71
N GLN A 98 -4.19 4.39 -10.44
CA GLN A 98 -4.59 3.11 -11.01
C GLN A 98 -5.65 2.44 -10.13
N ASN A 99 -6.92 2.45 -10.55
CA ASN A 99 -7.98 1.79 -9.75
C ASN A 99 -7.78 0.29 -9.59
N ALA A 100 -7.19 -0.37 -10.59
CA ALA A 100 -6.91 -1.80 -10.51
C ALA A 100 -6.01 -2.13 -9.32
N ASP A 101 -5.05 -1.25 -9.00
CA ASP A 101 -4.18 -1.41 -7.83
C ASP A 101 -4.98 -1.26 -6.53
N LEU A 102 -5.90 -0.30 -6.46
CA LEU A 102 -6.78 -0.11 -5.30
C LEU A 102 -7.74 -1.29 -5.10
N ASP A 103 -8.35 -1.79 -6.18
CA ASP A 103 -9.23 -2.96 -6.14
C ASP A 103 -8.46 -4.20 -5.66
N ASN A 104 -7.21 -4.37 -6.14
CA ASN A 104 -6.33 -5.44 -5.69
C ASN A 104 -5.94 -5.30 -4.22
N LEU A 105 -5.64 -4.09 -3.74
CA LEU A 105 -5.33 -3.84 -2.33
C LEU A 105 -6.55 -4.09 -1.43
N LEU A 106 -7.73 -3.66 -1.87
CA LEU A 106 -8.98 -3.94 -1.16
C LEU A 106 -9.28 -5.44 -1.09
N ALA A 107 -9.06 -6.17 -2.18
CA ALA A 107 -9.21 -7.62 -2.20
C ALA A 107 -8.20 -8.32 -1.28
N GLN A 108 -6.95 -7.85 -1.23
CA GLN A 108 -5.94 -8.36 -0.30
C GLN A 108 -6.30 -8.06 1.17
N ALA A 109 -6.75 -6.83 1.46
CA ALA A 109 -7.18 -6.43 2.81
C ALA A 109 -8.34 -7.29 3.32
N LYS A 110 -9.35 -7.56 2.47
CA LYS A 110 -10.47 -8.46 2.78
C LYS A 110 -10.05 -9.91 3.07
N LYS A 111 -8.91 -10.35 2.54
CA LYS A 111 -8.33 -11.69 2.76
C LYS A 111 -7.28 -11.70 3.89
N SER A 112 -6.97 -10.54 4.46
CA SER A 112 -5.98 -10.42 5.54
C SER A 112 -6.57 -10.84 6.89
N THR A 113 -5.75 -10.77 7.94
CA THR A 113 -6.20 -10.98 9.32
C THR A 113 -6.91 -9.78 9.92
N LEU A 114 -7.04 -8.67 9.19
CA LEU A 114 -7.77 -7.48 9.63
C LEU A 114 -9.27 -7.64 9.36
N THR A 115 -10.09 -7.15 10.29
CA THR A 115 -11.55 -7.17 10.18
C THR A 115 -12.04 -5.86 9.59
N LEU A 116 -12.98 -5.91 8.64
CA LEU A 116 -13.67 -4.72 8.14
C LEU A 116 -14.59 -4.17 9.25
N ILE A 117 -14.25 -3.00 9.79
CA ILE A 117 -15.00 -2.36 10.89
C ILE A 117 -15.85 -1.18 10.43
N PHE A 118 -15.60 -0.67 9.21
CA PHE A 118 -16.40 0.39 8.63
C PHE A 118 -16.36 0.31 7.11
N GLN A 119 -17.53 0.47 6.49
CA GLN A 119 -17.70 0.67 5.07
C GLN A 119 -18.71 1.79 4.87
N GLY A 120 -18.29 2.83 4.17
CA GLY A 120 -19.12 4.00 3.92
C GLY A 120 -18.54 4.88 2.83
N ALA A 121 -18.99 6.11 2.79
CA ALA A 121 -18.60 7.08 1.79
C ALA A 121 -18.57 8.49 2.41
N ASP A 122 -17.69 9.34 1.90
CA ASP A 122 -17.77 10.79 2.11
C ASP A 122 -18.32 11.48 0.84
N VAL A 123 -18.11 12.79 0.70
CA VAL A 123 -18.59 13.57 -0.45
C VAL A 123 -17.96 13.15 -1.79
N ASN A 124 -16.80 12.49 -1.79
CA ASN A 124 -16.07 12.17 -3.02
C ASN A 124 -15.43 10.77 -3.08
N LYS A 125 -15.46 9.98 -1.99
CA LYS A 125 -14.75 8.70 -1.88
C LYS A 125 -15.58 7.64 -1.18
N ASN A 126 -15.41 6.40 -1.64
CA ASN A 126 -15.74 5.21 -0.86
C ASN A 126 -14.61 4.97 0.15
N ILE A 127 -14.96 4.65 1.38
CA ILE A 127 -14.03 4.45 2.49
C ILE A 127 -14.27 3.07 3.11
N TYR A 128 -13.20 2.28 3.19
CA TYR A 128 -13.19 0.96 3.82
C TYR A 128 -12.15 0.97 4.94
N ARG A 129 -12.55 0.69 6.18
CA ARG A 129 -11.63 0.64 7.32
C ARG A 129 -11.51 -0.78 7.85
N PHE A 130 -10.29 -1.25 7.90
CA PHE A 130 -9.90 -2.54 8.42
C PHE A 130 -9.09 -2.37 9.70
N ASP A 131 -9.26 -3.29 10.63
CA ASP A 131 -8.73 -3.14 11.98
C ASP A 131 -8.50 -4.50 12.64
N ASN A 132 -7.43 -4.62 13.42
CA ASN A 132 -7.21 -5.71 14.39
C ASN A 132 -6.46 -5.17 15.62
N SER A 133 -5.93 -6.07 16.46
CA SER A 133 -5.16 -5.65 17.64
C SER A 133 -3.88 -4.89 17.29
N LEU A 134 -3.23 -5.13 16.15
CA LEU A 134 -1.93 -4.54 15.82
C LEU A 134 -2.01 -3.36 14.86
N PHE A 135 -2.98 -3.37 13.94
CA PHE A 135 -3.01 -2.48 12.79
C PHE A 135 -4.39 -1.87 12.59
N ARG A 136 -4.38 -0.69 11.98
CA ARG A 136 -5.54 -0.07 11.34
C ARG A 136 -5.15 0.31 9.93
N ALA A 137 -5.99 -0.05 8.96
CA ALA A 137 -5.83 0.33 7.58
C ALA A 137 -7.12 1.00 7.08
N THR A 138 -6.98 2.10 6.34
CA THR A 138 -8.10 2.76 5.65
C THR A 138 -7.80 2.79 4.16
N ILE A 139 -8.70 2.22 3.36
CA ILE A 139 -8.64 2.26 1.90
C ILE A 139 -9.70 3.25 1.42
N SER A 140 -9.28 4.25 0.68
CA SER A 140 -10.14 5.29 0.12
C SER A 140 -10.08 5.26 -1.39
N VAL A 141 -11.23 5.17 -2.06
CA VAL A 141 -11.33 5.12 -3.52
C VAL A 141 -12.25 6.24 -3.99
N ALA A 142 -11.75 7.17 -4.81
CA ALA A 142 -12.56 8.26 -5.33
C ALA A 142 -13.72 7.74 -6.19
N PHE A 143 -14.88 8.40 -6.12
CA PHE A 143 -16.06 8.02 -6.90
C PHE A 143 -15.84 8.15 -8.41
N ASP A 144 -15.05 9.15 -8.81
CA ASP A 144 -14.64 9.34 -10.20
C ASP A 144 -13.63 8.29 -10.68
N LYS A 145 -13.14 7.45 -9.75
CA LYS A 145 -12.14 6.42 -10.00
C LYS A 145 -10.89 7.01 -10.69
N ARG A 146 -10.47 8.20 -10.31
CA ARG A 146 -9.22 8.80 -10.83
C ARG A 146 -8.08 8.73 -9.84
N SER A 147 -8.37 8.46 -8.58
CA SER A 147 -7.37 8.36 -7.53
C SER A 147 -7.90 7.61 -6.32
N GLY A 148 -6.97 7.20 -5.47
CA GLY A 148 -7.26 6.71 -4.15
C GLY A 148 -5.98 6.38 -3.40
N GLY A 149 -6.15 5.76 -2.25
CA GLY A 149 -5.02 5.42 -1.42
C GLY A 149 -5.33 4.48 -0.29
N VAL A 150 -4.27 4.06 0.38
CA VAL A 150 -4.27 3.19 1.54
C VAL A 150 -3.42 3.83 2.61
N ASP A 151 -4.03 4.13 3.75
CA ASP A 151 -3.34 4.58 4.95
C ASP A 151 -3.27 3.42 5.94
N VAL A 152 -2.07 3.11 6.43
CA VAL A 152 -1.81 2.06 7.40
C VAL A 152 -1.07 2.67 8.59
N SER A 153 -1.57 2.38 9.79
CA SER A 153 -0.94 2.75 11.05
C SER A 153 -0.88 1.54 11.98
N GLN A 154 0.24 1.38 12.67
CA GLN A 154 0.33 0.44 13.79
C GLN A 154 -0.34 1.05 15.03
N LYS A 155 -1.12 0.25 15.75
CA LYS A 155 -1.72 0.69 17.02
C LYS A 155 -0.69 0.67 18.13
N ASP A 156 -0.84 1.59 19.07
CA ASP A 156 -0.14 1.47 20.34
C ASP A 156 -0.78 0.31 21.08
N ASN A 157 -0.19 -0.88 20.95
CA ASN A 157 -0.40 -1.93 21.93
C ASN A 157 0.40 -1.55 23.16
N ALA A 158 -0.03 -0.48 23.83
CA ALA A 158 0.15 -0.40 25.27
C ALA A 158 -0.62 -1.59 25.80
N GLY A 159 0.10 -2.67 26.14
CA GLY A 159 -0.48 -3.79 26.85
C GLY A 159 -1.20 -3.23 28.07
N ASN A 160 -2.50 -3.47 28.12
CA ASN A 160 -3.25 -3.57 29.36
C ASN A 160 -3.74 -5.01 29.44
#